data_AF-A0A524CP78-F1
#
_entry.id   AF-A0A524CP78-F1
#
_cell.length_a   1.000
_cell.length_b   1.000
_cell.length_c   1.000
_cell.angle_alpha   90.00
_cell.angle_beta   90.00
_cell.angle_gamma   90.00
#
_symmetry.space_group_name_H-M   'P 1'
#
loop_
_entity.id
_entity.type
_entity.pdbx_description
1 polymer ?
#
loop_
_entity_poly.entity_id
_entity_poly.type
_entity_poly.pdbx_seq_one_letter_code
_entity_poly.pdbx_strand_id
1 'polypeptide(L)'
;LLNLEAVLIVPILLLTQMIIGFSSTIFHQRLKNISLEKDSFDTKVTIVFTASGVVGMVLALIFAVNLSEIFITFYIGLMLLFIGILTLFKVKFKFSWSKLYVISVISGFNKAISGGGYGPLVTLGQIMTGRDLRSSIAVTEFSEAFLSGLSFIFYCCFTGFINYEFTIPLMIILMLTGIIATPIGAQFTRKMRRKHTKIIIGFLSITLGLFTLIRYFPVVMEAYSIWLSN
;
A
#
# COMPACT_ATOMS: atom_id res chain seq x y z
N LEU A 1 8.21 14.96 -2.48
CA LEU A 1 7.31 16.00 -1.94
C LEU A 1 8.02 16.93 -0.94
N LEU A 2 9.15 16.54 -0.35
CA LEU A 2 9.88 17.37 0.63
C LEU A 2 11.37 17.60 0.29
N ASN A 3 11.86 17.15 -0.89
CA ASN A 3 13.29 17.07 -1.22
C ASN A 3 14.15 16.41 -0.11
N LEU A 4 13.52 15.61 0.74
CA LEU A 4 14.21 14.79 1.73
C LEU A 4 14.69 13.53 1.04
N GLU A 5 15.88 13.09 1.40
CA GLU A 5 16.45 11.84 0.91
C GLU A 5 15.52 10.67 1.26
N ALA A 6 15.36 9.73 0.33
CA ALA A 6 14.53 8.54 0.52
C ALA A 6 14.91 7.77 1.79
N VAL A 7 16.21 7.75 2.10
CA VAL A 7 16.79 7.12 3.30
C VAL A 7 16.24 7.70 4.60
N LEU A 8 15.81 8.97 4.61
CA LEU A 8 15.22 9.59 5.79
C LEU A 8 13.70 9.33 5.89
N ILE A 9 12.99 9.37 4.76
CA ILE A 9 11.52 9.25 4.74
C ILE A 9 11.04 7.80 4.90
N VAL A 10 11.71 6.83 4.27
CA VAL A 10 11.27 5.43 4.22
C VAL A 10 11.02 4.82 5.61
N PRO A 11 11.94 4.85 6.58
CA PRO A 11 11.71 4.26 7.90
C PRO A 11 10.55 4.94 8.65
N ILE A 12 10.40 6.26 8.49
CA ILE A 12 9.30 7.03 9.07
C ILE A 12 7.97 6.51 8.53
N LEU A 13 7.83 6.42 7.19
CA LEU A 13 6.59 5.97 6.55
C LEU A 13 6.24 4.54 6.95
N LEU A 14 7.22 3.63 6.98
CA LEU A 14 7.00 2.22 7.32
C LEU A 14 6.50 2.06 8.75
N LEU A 15 7.14 2.74 9.72
CA LEU A 15 6.71 2.65 11.11
C LEU A 15 5.36 3.35 11.33
N THR A 16 5.15 4.51 10.73
CA THR A 16 3.86 5.20 10.78
C THR A 16 2.75 4.34 10.20
N GLN A 17 2.96 3.70 9.05
CA GLN A 17 1.97 2.80 8.43
C GLN A 17 1.68 1.57 9.28
N MET A 18 2.69 1.00 9.94
CA MET A 18 2.50 -0.08 10.90
C MET A 18 1.57 0.35 12.05
N ILE A 19 1.87 1.48 12.70
CA ILE A 19 1.09 1.97 13.84
C ILE A 19 -0.33 2.37 13.43
N ILE A 20 -0.48 3.10 12.33
CA ILE A 20 -1.79 3.49 11.80
C ILE A 20 -2.60 2.25 11.41
N GLY A 21 -1.99 1.28 10.73
CA GLY A 21 -2.67 0.06 10.28
C GLY A 21 -3.19 -0.78 11.45
N PHE A 22 -2.40 -0.96 12.51
CA PHE A 22 -2.87 -1.62 13.73
C PHE A 22 -3.98 -0.84 14.43
N SER A 23 -3.83 0.48 14.57
CA SER A 23 -4.86 1.35 15.15
C SER A 23 -6.17 1.28 14.36
N SER A 24 -6.10 1.35 13.03
CA SER A 24 -7.25 1.24 12.15
C SER A 24 -7.93 -0.13 12.24
N THR A 25 -7.14 -1.20 12.32
CA THR A 25 -7.66 -2.56 12.51
C THR A 25 -8.50 -2.68 13.78
N ILE A 26 -8.08 -2.06 14.89
CA ILE A 26 -8.86 -2.04 16.15
C ILE A 26 -10.24 -1.40 15.92
N PHE A 27 -10.30 -0.26 15.22
CA PHE A 27 -11.57 0.40 14.93
C PHE A 27 -12.41 -0.39 13.93
N HIS A 28 -11.81 -0.98 12.89
CA HIS A 28 -12.52 -1.85 11.95
C HIS A 28 -13.14 -3.08 12.65
N GLN A 29 -12.43 -3.71 13.59
CA GLN A 29 -12.95 -4.81 14.41
C GLN A 29 -14.10 -4.33 15.31
N ARG A 30 -13.92 -3.22 16.04
CA ARG A 30 -14.98 -2.63 16.90
C ARG A 30 -16.24 -2.27 16.13
N LEU A 31 -16.08 -1.80 14.90
CA LEU A 31 -17.17 -1.41 14.00
C LEU A 31 -17.73 -2.59 13.17
N LYS A 32 -17.22 -3.81 13.37
CA LYS A 32 -17.64 -5.04 12.67
C LYS A 32 -17.45 -4.95 11.14
N ASN A 33 -16.43 -4.22 10.70
CA ASN A 33 -16.00 -4.20 9.30
C ASN A 33 -15.15 -5.44 8.95
N ILE A 34 -14.52 -6.06 9.96
CA ILE A 34 -13.70 -7.28 9.88
C ILE A 34 -14.01 -8.16 11.09
N SER A 35 -13.78 -9.47 10.98
CA SER A 35 -13.73 -10.38 12.12
C SER A 35 -12.34 -11.02 12.24
N LEU A 36 -11.64 -10.81 13.36
CA LEU A 36 -10.34 -11.41 13.65
C LEU A 36 -10.40 -12.63 14.60
N GLU A 37 -11.50 -13.38 14.58
CA GLU A 37 -11.57 -14.67 15.28
C GLU A 37 -10.60 -15.68 14.66
N LYS A 38 -10.08 -16.63 15.46
CA LYS A 38 -9.00 -17.55 15.08
C LYS A 38 -9.26 -18.32 13.77
N ASP A 39 -10.52 -18.62 13.46
CA ASP A 39 -10.94 -19.37 12.28
C ASP A 39 -11.78 -18.55 11.29
N SER A 40 -11.88 -17.24 11.51
CA SER A 40 -12.61 -16.38 10.60
C SER A 40 -11.96 -16.40 9.21
N PHE A 41 -12.79 -16.21 8.19
CA PHE A 41 -12.32 -16.12 6.83
C PHE A 41 -11.40 -14.90 6.61
N ASP A 42 -11.63 -13.80 7.33
CA ASP A 42 -10.81 -12.59 7.25
C ASP A 42 -9.42 -12.78 7.87
N THR A 43 -9.32 -13.52 8.98
CA THR A 43 -8.04 -13.91 9.59
C THR A 43 -7.22 -14.75 8.61
N LYS A 44 -7.85 -15.74 7.96
CA LYS A 44 -7.17 -16.59 6.96
C LYS A 44 -6.67 -15.78 5.77
N VAL A 45 -7.48 -14.85 5.27
CA VAL A 45 -7.07 -13.98 4.15
C VAL A 45 -5.96 -13.02 4.57
N THR A 46 -6.01 -12.47 5.79
CA THR A 46 -4.91 -11.65 6.35
C THR A 46 -3.60 -12.46 6.40
N ILE A 47 -3.64 -13.69 6.93
CA ILE A 47 -2.46 -14.56 6.99
C ILE A 47 -1.91 -14.82 5.59
N VAL A 48 -2.78 -15.08 4.61
CA VAL A 48 -2.36 -15.25 3.20
C VAL A 48 -1.67 -13.98 2.69
N PHE A 49 -2.28 -12.81 2.87
CA PHE A 49 -1.73 -11.55 2.37
C PHE A 49 -0.41 -11.17 3.04
N THR A 50 -0.28 -11.41 4.34
CA THR A 50 0.97 -11.18 5.08
C THR A 50 2.05 -12.19 4.68
N ALA A 51 1.77 -13.49 4.79
CA ALA A 51 2.80 -14.52 4.58
C ALA A 51 3.30 -14.56 3.13
N SER A 52 2.39 -14.53 2.14
CA SER A 52 2.81 -14.51 0.73
C SER A 52 3.23 -13.12 0.25
N GLY A 53 2.79 -12.05 0.93
CA GLY A 53 3.29 -10.70 0.69
C GLY A 53 4.77 -10.55 1.02
N VAL A 54 5.24 -11.21 2.09
CA VAL A 54 6.68 -11.26 2.43
C VAL A 54 7.51 -11.86 1.29
N VAL A 55 7.01 -12.91 0.62
CA VAL A 55 7.69 -13.48 -0.56
C VAL A 55 7.85 -12.43 -1.65
N GLY A 56 6.77 -11.68 -1.93
CA GLY A 56 6.81 -10.54 -2.86
C GLY A 56 7.84 -9.48 -2.48
N MET A 57 7.90 -9.12 -1.19
CA MET A 57 8.88 -8.15 -0.69
C MET A 57 10.33 -8.63 -0.86
N VAL A 58 10.61 -9.90 -0.59
CA VAL A 58 11.95 -10.49 -0.78
C VAL A 58 12.33 -10.48 -2.27
N LEU A 59 11.41 -10.84 -3.16
CA LEU A 59 11.63 -10.75 -4.60
C LEU A 59 11.94 -9.31 -5.02
N ALA A 60 11.22 -8.33 -4.48
CA ALA A 60 11.49 -6.92 -4.75
C ALA A 60 12.90 -6.53 -4.31
N LEU A 61 13.38 -6.94 -3.14
CA LEU A 61 14.75 -6.66 -2.71
C LEU A 61 15.81 -7.22 -3.67
N ILE A 62 15.57 -8.40 -4.25
CA ILE A 62 16.49 -9.04 -5.21
C ILE A 62 16.49 -8.30 -6.56
N PHE A 63 15.32 -7.87 -7.05
CA PHE A 63 15.18 -7.29 -8.39
C PHE A 63 15.31 -5.76 -8.42
N ALA A 64 14.91 -5.06 -7.36
CA ALA A 64 14.82 -3.59 -7.32
C ALA A 64 16.18 -2.90 -7.49
N VAL A 65 17.27 -3.54 -7.06
CA VAL A 65 18.64 -3.02 -7.23
C VAL A 65 19.03 -2.81 -8.70
N ASN A 66 18.33 -3.45 -9.64
CA ASN A 66 18.60 -3.36 -11.08
C ASN A 66 17.58 -2.48 -11.83
N LEU A 67 16.60 -1.90 -11.14
CA LEU A 67 15.54 -1.11 -11.78
C LEU A 67 15.82 0.38 -11.65
N SER A 68 15.73 1.10 -12.77
CA SER A 68 15.85 2.55 -12.74
C SER A 68 14.65 3.19 -12.04
N GLU A 69 14.88 4.31 -11.34
CA GLU A 69 13.82 5.09 -10.70
C GLU A 69 12.74 5.54 -11.71
N ILE A 70 13.18 5.83 -12.94
CA ILE A 70 12.33 6.13 -14.10
C ILE A 70 11.35 4.97 -14.35
N PHE A 71 11.86 3.74 -14.50
CA PHE A 71 11.01 2.57 -14.76
C PHE A 71 10.03 2.31 -13.61
N ILE A 72 10.49 2.40 -12.36
CA ILE A 72 9.66 2.20 -11.17
C ILE A 72 8.51 3.22 -11.15
N THR A 73 8.81 4.50 -11.34
CA THR A 73 7.82 5.58 -11.32
C THR A 73 6.77 5.39 -12.41
N PHE A 74 7.21 5.05 -13.63
CA PHE A 74 6.30 4.75 -14.74
C PHE A 74 5.39 3.55 -14.44
N TYR A 75 5.98 2.45 -13.97
CA TYR A 75 5.26 1.23 -13.60
C TYR A 75 4.17 1.50 -12.56
N ILE A 76 4.49 2.24 -11.48
CA ILE A 76 3.53 2.57 -10.41
C ILE A 76 2.36 3.37 -10.97
N GLY A 77 2.65 4.40 -11.77
CA GLY A 77 1.63 5.25 -12.36
C GLY A 77 0.66 4.47 -13.25
N LEU A 78 1.20 3.60 -14.12
CA LEU A 78 0.40 2.75 -15.01
C LEU A 78 -0.41 1.71 -14.22
N MET A 79 0.19 1.10 -13.20
CA MET A 79 -0.48 0.13 -12.34
C MET A 79 -1.65 0.77 -11.59
N LEU A 80 -1.47 1.95 -10.99
CA LEU A 80 -2.53 2.67 -10.27
C LEU A 80 -3.67 3.08 -11.20
N LEU A 81 -3.35 3.55 -12.41
CA LEU A 81 -4.33 3.81 -13.45
C LEU A 81 -5.15 2.56 -13.77
N PHE A 82 -4.47 1.45 -14.05
CA PHE A 82 -5.12 0.19 -14.43
C PHE A 82 -6.02 -0.35 -13.31
N ILE A 83 -5.54 -0.38 -12.07
CA ILE A 83 -6.33 -0.77 -10.88
C ILE A 83 -7.54 0.15 -10.71
N GLY A 84 -7.34 1.46 -10.84
CA GLY A 84 -8.41 2.43 -10.69
C GLY A 84 -9.52 2.23 -11.72
N ILE A 85 -9.14 2.07 -12.98
CA ILE A 85 -10.05 1.75 -14.09
C ILE A 85 -10.79 0.43 -13.82
N LEU A 86 -10.07 -0.65 -13.49
CA LEU A 86 -10.68 -1.95 -13.18
C LEU A 86 -11.63 -1.90 -11.97
N THR A 87 -11.34 -1.06 -10.98
CA THR A 87 -12.20 -0.88 -9.79
C THR A 87 -13.56 -0.28 -10.16
N LEU A 88 -13.58 0.62 -11.16
CA LEU A 88 -14.81 1.21 -11.67
C LEU A 88 -15.62 0.21 -12.51
N PHE A 89 -14.96 -0.76 -13.14
CA PHE A 89 -15.63 -1.84 -13.85
C PHE A 89 -16.17 -2.92 -12.89
N LYS A 90 -17.30 -3.54 -13.24
CA LYS A 90 -17.93 -4.61 -12.44
C LYS A 90 -17.31 -5.99 -12.69
N VAL A 91 -15.98 -6.07 -12.76
CA VAL A 91 -15.30 -7.35 -12.99
C VAL A 91 -15.39 -8.20 -11.72
N LYS A 92 -15.86 -9.44 -11.88
CA LYS A 92 -15.97 -10.42 -10.80
C LYS A 92 -15.42 -11.75 -11.27
N PHE A 93 -14.66 -12.40 -10.41
CA PHE A 93 -14.15 -13.74 -10.58
C PHE A 93 -14.68 -14.63 -9.46
N LYS A 94 -14.75 -15.93 -9.72
CA LYS A 94 -14.96 -16.91 -8.65
C LYS A 94 -13.78 -16.85 -7.68
N PHE A 95 -14.10 -16.94 -6.39
CA PHE A 95 -13.11 -17.00 -5.32
C PHE A 95 -12.13 -18.16 -5.55
N SER A 96 -10.84 -17.90 -5.31
CA SER A 96 -9.79 -18.90 -5.40
C SER A 96 -8.61 -18.46 -4.53
N TRP A 97 -8.16 -19.36 -3.67
CA TRP A 97 -6.97 -19.13 -2.83
C TRP A 97 -5.73 -18.87 -3.67
N SER A 98 -5.52 -19.63 -4.75
CA SER A 98 -4.38 -19.44 -5.67
C SER A 98 -4.34 -18.02 -6.24
N LYS A 99 -5.50 -17.43 -6.57
CA LYS A 99 -5.56 -16.04 -7.03
C LYS A 99 -5.16 -15.06 -5.93
N LEU A 100 -5.59 -15.28 -4.69
CA LEU A 100 -5.19 -14.43 -3.56
C LEU A 100 -3.69 -14.52 -3.28
N TYR A 101 -3.08 -15.71 -3.35
CA TYR A 101 -1.63 -15.87 -3.24
C TYR A 101 -0.89 -15.06 -4.30
N VAL A 102 -1.29 -15.18 -5.57
CA VAL A 102 -0.67 -14.42 -6.67
C VAL A 102 -0.82 -12.91 -6.46
N ILE A 103 -2.02 -12.44 -6.13
CA ILE A 103 -2.28 -11.02 -5.87
C ILE A 103 -1.44 -10.54 -4.68
N SER A 104 -1.33 -11.34 -3.62
CA SER A 104 -0.54 -11.00 -2.44
C SER A 104 0.95 -10.88 -2.75
N VAL A 105 1.54 -11.83 -3.49
CA VAL A 105 2.96 -11.75 -3.90
C VAL A 105 3.21 -10.49 -4.74
N ILE A 106 2.37 -10.23 -5.75
CA ILE A 106 2.50 -9.02 -6.60
C ILE A 106 2.35 -7.76 -5.74
N SER A 107 1.41 -7.76 -4.80
CA SER A 107 1.17 -6.61 -3.93
C SER A 107 2.35 -6.36 -2.99
N GLY A 108 2.87 -7.40 -2.35
CA GLY A 108 4.05 -7.30 -1.49
C GLY A 108 5.28 -6.80 -2.24
N PHE A 109 5.48 -7.28 -3.47
CA PHE A 109 6.52 -6.77 -4.38
C PHE A 109 6.34 -5.27 -4.64
N ASN A 110 5.13 -4.85 -4.99
CA ASN A 110 4.81 -3.44 -5.24
C ASN A 110 5.02 -2.56 -4.01
N LYS A 111 4.65 -3.07 -2.83
CA LYS A 111 4.87 -2.36 -1.56
C LYS A 111 6.35 -2.09 -1.33
N ALA A 112 7.20 -3.10 -1.54
CA ALA A 112 8.64 -2.98 -1.31
C ALA A 112 9.34 -2.06 -2.33
N ILE A 113 8.96 -2.11 -3.61
CA ILE A 113 9.59 -1.26 -4.64
C ILE A 113 9.14 0.21 -4.54
N SER A 114 7.86 0.44 -4.26
CA SER A 114 7.26 1.77 -4.43
C SER A 114 6.80 2.46 -3.15
N GLY A 115 6.65 1.71 -2.06
CA GLY A 115 5.97 2.16 -0.85
C GLY A 115 4.45 2.42 -1.01
N GLY A 116 3.91 2.35 -2.24
CA GLY A 116 2.54 2.70 -2.61
C GLY A 116 1.81 1.63 -3.44
N GLY A 117 0.55 1.87 -3.79
CA GLY A 117 -0.23 0.99 -4.67
C GLY A 117 -0.69 -0.36 -4.09
N TYR A 118 -0.08 -0.82 -2.99
CA TYR A 118 -0.49 -2.02 -2.24
C TYR A 118 -1.98 -2.00 -1.89
N GLY A 119 -2.43 -0.90 -1.26
CA GLY A 119 -3.79 -0.76 -0.76
C GLY A 119 -4.87 -0.99 -1.83
N PRO A 120 -4.89 -0.20 -2.93
CA PRO A 120 -5.81 -0.38 -4.03
C PRO A 120 -5.72 -1.77 -4.68
N LEU A 121 -4.51 -2.33 -4.85
CA LEU A 121 -4.30 -3.62 -5.51
C LEU A 121 -4.89 -4.79 -4.70
N VAL A 122 -4.55 -4.86 -3.42
CA VAL A 122 -5.04 -5.91 -2.50
C VAL A 122 -6.54 -5.81 -2.32
N THR A 123 -7.04 -4.58 -2.14
CA THR A 123 -8.48 -4.33 -1.97
C THR A 123 -9.25 -4.71 -3.23
N LEU A 124 -8.79 -4.31 -4.41
CA LEU A 124 -9.40 -4.69 -5.68
C LEU A 124 -9.39 -6.20 -5.87
N GLY A 125 -8.25 -6.87 -5.63
CA GLY A 125 -8.12 -8.31 -5.77
C GLY A 125 -9.12 -9.10 -4.91
N GLN A 126 -9.26 -8.69 -3.64
CA GLN A 126 -10.26 -9.27 -2.74
C GLN A 126 -11.70 -9.04 -3.23
N ILE A 127 -12.04 -7.82 -3.65
CA ILE A 127 -13.36 -7.49 -4.18
C ILE A 127 -13.68 -8.29 -5.45
N MET A 128 -12.72 -8.40 -6.37
CA MET A 128 -12.88 -9.14 -7.62
C MET A 128 -13.09 -10.63 -7.34
N THR A 129 -12.50 -11.19 -6.29
CA THR A 129 -12.74 -12.58 -5.86
C THR A 129 -14.03 -12.77 -5.07
N GLY A 130 -14.86 -11.73 -4.93
CA GLY A 130 -16.20 -11.80 -4.33
C GLY A 130 -16.27 -11.45 -2.85
N ARG A 131 -15.18 -10.99 -2.22
CA ARG A 131 -15.20 -10.55 -0.81
C ARG A 131 -15.98 -9.26 -0.62
N ASP A 132 -16.50 -9.05 0.58
CA ASP A 132 -17.15 -7.80 0.95
C ASP A 132 -16.14 -6.65 0.95
N LEU A 133 -16.57 -5.47 0.49
CA LEU A 133 -15.71 -4.30 0.36
C LEU A 133 -15.14 -3.83 1.71
N ARG A 134 -15.94 -3.83 2.78
CA ARG A 134 -15.52 -3.36 4.11
C ARG A 134 -14.50 -4.30 4.71
N SER A 135 -14.76 -5.60 4.62
CA SER A 135 -13.82 -6.64 5.04
C SER A 135 -12.52 -6.58 4.23
N SER A 136 -12.61 -6.29 2.93
CA SER A 136 -11.44 -6.20 2.05
C SER A 136 -10.54 -5.04 2.45
N ILE A 137 -11.10 -3.84 2.66
CA ILE A 137 -10.35 -2.65 3.11
C ILE A 137 -9.67 -2.94 4.45
N ALA A 138 -10.41 -3.48 5.42
CA ALA A 138 -9.88 -3.78 6.75
C ALA A 138 -8.74 -4.82 6.73
N VAL A 139 -8.90 -5.90 5.96
CA VAL A 139 -7.86 -6.93 5.80
C VAL A 139 -6.63 -6.37 5.08
N THR A 140 -6.83 -5.48 4.09
CA THR A 140 -5.74 -4.78 3.42
C THR A 140 -4.91 -3.98 4.42
N GLU A 141 -5.55 -3.13 5.23
CA GLU A 141 -4.86 -2.30 6.22
C GLU A 141 -4.13 -3.14 7.28
N PHE A 142 -4.76 -4.23 7.75
CA PHE A 142 -4.15 -5.10 8.74
C PHE A 142 -2.93 -5.85 8.18
N SER A 143 -3.04 -6.36 6.96
CA SER A 143 -1.93 -7.02 6.28
C SER A 143 -0.78 -6.03 6.00
N GLU A 144 -1.11 -4.81 5.56
CA GLU A 144 -0.12 -3.74 5.33
C GLU A 144 0.60 -3.34 6.62
N ALA A 145 -0.08 -3.36 7.78
CA ALA A 145 0.55 -3.08 9.06
C ALA A 145 1.71 -4.05 9.35
N PHE A 146 1.48 -5.35 9.17
CA PHE A 146 2.52 -6.38 9.35
C PHE A 146 3.66 -6.24 8.35
N LEU A 147 3.34 -6.10 7.06
CA LEU A 147 4.37 -5.96 6.01
C LEU A 147 5.21 -4.69 6.20
N SER A 148 4.60 -3.60 6.65
CA SER A 148 5.31 -2.35 6.94
C SER A 148 6.20 -2.48 8.18
N GLY A 149 5.74 -3.18 9.22
CA GLY A 149 6.57 -3.49 10.38
C GLY A 149 7.77 -4.37 10.04
N LEU A 150 7.59 -5.41 9.22
CA LEU A 150 8.69 -6.26 8.75
C LEU A 150 9.68 -5.45 7.89
N SER A 151 9.17 -4.64 6.95
CA SER A 151 10.00 -3.74 6.14
C SER A 151 10.80 -2.78 7.02
N PHE A 152 10.19 -2.24 8.06
CA PHE A 152 10.85 -1.32 9.00
C PHE A 152 11.98 -2.01 9.75
N ILE A 153 11.76 -3.23 10.26
CA ILE A 153 12.80 -4.02 10.94
C ILE A 153 13.97 -4.27 9.99
N PHE A 154 13.71 -4.73 8.76
CA PHE A 154 14.76 -4.93 7.76
C PHE A 154 15.53 -3.64 7.48
N TYR A 155 14.83 -2.53 7.29
CA TYR A 155 15.45 -1.23 7.06
C TYR A 155 16.40 -0.85 8.21
N CYS A 156 15.95 -1.00 9.46
CA CYS A 156 16.77 -0.70 10.64
C CYS A 156 18.02 -1.58 10.73
N CYS A 157 17.91 -2.86 10.38
CA CYS A 157 19.04 -3.80 10.41
C CYS A 157 20.11 -3.53 9.35
N PHE A 158 19.72 -3.09 8.14
CA PHE A 158 20.65 -2.90 7.02
C PHE A 158 21.18 -1.47 6.88
N THR A 159 20.36 -0.46 7.15
CA THR A 159 20.68 0.94 6.84
C THR A 159 20.90 1.79 8.10
N GLY A 160 20.32 1.40 9.24
CA GLY A 160 20.30 2.21 10.45
C GLY A 160 19.41 3.46 10.35
N PHE A 161 19.40 4.27 11.41
CA PHE A 161 18.70 5.56 11.44
C PHE A 161 19.67 6.71 11.26
N ILE A 162 19.30 7.66 10.40
CA ILE A 162 20.07 8.86 10.14
C ILE A 162 19.26 10.08 10.58
N ASN A 163 19.93 11.06 11.19
CA ASN A 163 19.36 12.35 11.56
C ASN A 163 18.12 12.26 12.48
N TYR A 164 18.34 11.81 13.71
CA TYR A 164 17.29 11.62 14.72
C TYR A 164 16.52 12.90 15.06
N GLU A 165 17.18 14.06 15.03
CA GLU A 165 16.58 15.36 15.37
C GLU A 165 15.41 15.72 14.47
N PHE A 166 15.50 15.40 13.17
CA PHE A 166 14.42 15.65 12.22
C PHE A 166 13.45 14.46 12.08
N THR A 167 14.00 13.24 12.08
CA THR A 167 13.23 12.00 11.84
C THR A 167 12.22 11.71 12.95
N ILE A 168 12.60 11.87 14.23
CA ILE A 168 11.74 11.53 15.37
C ILE A 168 10.50 12.45 15.46
N PRO A 169 10.61 13.79 15.40
CA PRO A 169 9.44 14.66 15.46
C PRO A 169 8.48 14.43 14.30
N LEU A 170 9.00 14.28 13.08
CA LEU A 170 8.18 14.03 11.89
C LEU A 170 7.41 12.71 12.04
N MET A 171 8.07 11.67 12.53
CA MET A 171 7.47 10.37 12.80
C MET A 171 6.33 10.44 13.83
N ILE A 172 6.54 11.16 14.93
CA ILE A 172 5.52 11.35 15.97
C ILE A 172 4.31 12.10 15.39
N ILE A 173 4.52 13.19 14.64
CA ILE A 173 3.44 13.98 14.04
C ILE A 173 2.60 13.12 13.08
N LEU A 174 3.25 12.34 12.22
CA LEU A 174 2.56 11.49 11.25
C LEU A 174 1.81 10.34 11.94
N MET A 175 2.37 9.75 13.00
CA MET A 175 1.67 8.75 13.80
C MET A 175 0.44 9.33 14.50
N LEU A 176 0.57 10.46 15.19
CA LEU A 176 -0.53 11.06 15.95
C LEU A 176 -1.68 11.47 15.03
N THR A 177 -1.38 12.19 13.95
CA THR A 177 -2.39 12.59 12.96
C THR A 177 -3.04 11.39 12.30
N GLY A 178 -2.26 10.36 11.97
CA GLY A 178 -2.75 9.11 11.43
C GLY A 178 -3.69 8.35 12.37
N ILE A 179 -3.28 8.15 13.63
CA ILE A 179 -4.10 7.48 14.66
C ILE A 179 -5.44 8.20 14.83
N ILE A 180 -5.43 9.54 14.88
CA ILE A 180 -6.66 10.36 14.98
C ILE A 180 -7.57 10.16 13.77
N ALA A 181 -7.01 9.94 12.57
CA ALA A 181 -7.77 9.70 11.36
C ALA A 181 -8.40 8.29 11.28
N THR A 182 -7.79 7.28 11.92
CA THR A 182 -8.27 5.88 11.85
C THR A 182 -9.74 5.65 12.26
N PRO A 183 -10.29 6.19 13.37
CA PRO A 183 -11.70 6.00 13.70
C PRO A 183 -12.64 6.58 12.65
N ILE A 184 -12.25 7.71 12.05
CA ILE A 184 -13.02 8.39 11.00
C ILE A 184 -13.04 7.52 9.75
N GLY A 185 -11.87 7.00 9.33
CA GLY A 185 -11.74 6.10 8.18
C GLY A 185 -12.54 4.81 8.33
N ALA A 186 -12.46 4.16 9.49
CA ALA A 186 -13.20 2.93 9.77
C ALA A 186 -14.72 3.18 9.81
N GLN A 187 -15.15 4.31 10.38
CA GLN A 187 -16.57 4.71 10.41
C GLN A 187 -17.09 5.04 9.01
N PHE A 188 -16.30 5.71 8.19
CA PHE A 188 -16.63 6.03 6.80
C PHE A 188 -16.82 4.73 5.99
N THR A 189 -15.89 3.79 6.12
CA THR A 189 -15.99 2.45 5.50
C THR A 189 -17.26 1.72 5.93
N ARG A 190 -17.64 1.81 7.21
CA ARG A 190 -18.88 1.19 7.73
C ARG A 190 -20.14 1.82 7.14
N LYS A 191 -20.21 3.15 7.05
CA LYS A 191 -21.45 3.85 6.67
C LYS A 191 -21.69 3.88 5.17
N MET A 192 -20.64 3.85 4.36
CA MET A 192 -20.79 3.98 2.92
C MET A 192 -21.40 2.74 2.25
N ARG A 193 -22.19 3.01 1.20
CA ARG A 193 -22.68 1.97 0.29
C ARG A 193 -21.55 1.50 -0.62
N ARG A 194 -21.44 0.18 -0.84
CA ARG A 194 -20.39 -0.45 -1.66
C ARG A 194 -20.15 0.24 -3.00
N LYS A 195 -21.21 0.68 -3.69
CA LYS A 195 -21.11 1.38 -5.00
C LYS A 195 -20.29 2.67 -4.91
N HIS A 196 -20.54 3.50 -3.91
CA HIS A 196 -19.89 4.80 -3.77
C HIS A 196 -18.42 4.63 -3.36
N THR A 197 -18.13 3.76 -2.41
CA THR A 197 -16.74 3.51 -1.97
C THR A 197 -15.88 2.97 -3.11
N LYS A 198 -16.41 2.06 -3.96
CA LYS A 198 -15.71 1.62 -5.16
C LYS A 198 -15.39 2.77 -6.13
N ILE A 199 -16.37 3.65 -6.36
CA ILE A 199 -16.19 4.83 -7.22
C ILE A 199 -15.07 5.72 -6.65
N ILE A 200 -15.10 6.00 -5.34
CA ILE A 200 -14.07 6.81 -4.68
C ILE A 200 -12.68 6.17 -4.83
N ILE A 201 -12.53 4.88 -4.49
CA ILE A 201 -11.24 4.18 -4.60
C ILE A 201 -10.74 4.19 -6.05
N GLY A 202 -11.64 3.94 -7.02
CA GLY A 202 -11.31 3.94 -8.44
C GLY A 202 -10.81 5.31 -8.92
N PHE A 203 -11.57 6.38 -8.64
CA PHE A 203 -11.17 7.74 -9.01
C PHE A 203 -9.88 8.18 -8.31
N LEU A 204 -9.73 7.93 -7.00
CA LEU A 204 -8.49 8.26 -6.29
C LEU A 204 -7.28 7.53 -6.88
N SER A 205 -7.43 6.25 -7.23
CA SER A 205 -6.34 5.48 -7.85
C SER A 205 -6.00 6.00 -9.25
N ILE A 206 -7.00 6.37 -10.06
CA ILE A 206 -6.78 6.99 -11.38
C ILE A 206 -6.07 8.33 -11.22
N THR A 207 -6.54 9.20 -10.33
CA THR A 207 -5.92 10.51 -10.10
C THR A 207 -4.49 10.39 -9.62
N LEU A 208 -4.21 9.48 -8.67
CA LEU A 208 -2.85 9.20 -8.20
C LEU A 208 -1.98 8.65 -9.34
N GLY A 209 -2.50 7.72 -10.14
CA GLY A 209 -1.78 7.16 -11.29
C GLY A 209 -1.43 8.22 -12.35
N LEU A 210 -2.40 9.06 -12.73
CA LEU A 210 -2.18 10.20 -13.64
C LEU A 210 -1.16 11.17 -13.08
N PHE A 211 -1.27 11.53 -11.80
CA PHE A 211 -0.35 12.44 -11.16
C PHE A 211 1.10 11.90 -11.15
N THR A 212 1.27 10.61 -10.84
CA THR A 212 2.58 9.95 -10.90
C THR A 212 3.16 9.96 -12.32
N LEU A 213 2.34 9.72 -13.35
CA LEU A 213 2.78 9.76 -14.75
C LEU A 213 3.06 11.18 -15.26
N ILE A 214 2.36 12.20 -14.78
CA ILE A 214 2.68 13.59 -15.10
C ILE A 214 4.03 13.96 -14.50
N ARG A 215 4.30 13.54 -13.26
CA ARG A 215 5.58 13.78 -12.59
C ARG A 215 6.75 13.00 -13.19
N TYR A 216 6.46 11.92 -13.90
CA TYR A 216 7.48 11.16 -14.64
C TYR A 216 8.12 11.98 -15.77
N PHE A 217 7.36 12.85 -16.47
CA PHE A 217 7.88 13.63 -17.61
C PHE A 217 9.09 14.52 -17.28
N PRO A 218 9.06 15.36 -16.22
CA PRO A 218 10.22 16.17 -15.82
C PRO A 218 11.48 15.34 -15.53
N VAL A 219 11.34 14.20 -14.86
CA VAL A 219 12.47 13.32 -14.49
C VAL A 219 13.13 12.73 -15.73
N VAL A 220 12.34 12.36 -16.73
CA VAL A 220 12.86 11.87 -18.02
C VAL A 220 13.57 12.98 -18.79
N MET A 221 13.03 14.19 -18.79
CA MET A 221 13.65 15.34 -19.47
C MET A 221 14.99 15.71 -18.84
N GLU A 222 15.09 15.67 -17.51
CA GLU A 222 16.34 15.88 -16.78
C GLU A 222 17.37 14.80 -17.12
N ALA A 223 16.99 13.52 -17.06
CA ALA A 223 17.87 12.41 -17.45
C ALA A 223 18.34 12.50 -18.92
N TYR A 224 17.46 12.91 -19.84
CA TYR A 224 17.79 13.12 -21.25
C TYR A 224 18.74 14.30 -21.45
N SER A 225 18.56 15.40 -20.70
CA SER A 225 19.47 16.55 -20.76
C SER A 225 20.89 16.21 -20.26
N ILE A 226 21.00 15.41 -19.20
CA ILE A 226 22.30 14.92 -18.67
C ILE A 226 22.98 14.03 -19.71
N TRP A 227 22.23 13.15 -20.38
CA TRP A 227 22.77 12.30 -21.44
C TRP A 227 23.27 13.10 -22.65
N LEU A 228 22.57 14.17 -23.05
CA LEU A 228 23.02 15.05 -24.13
C LEU A 228 24.24 15.91 -23.75
N SER A 229 24.48 16.15 -22.46
CA SER A 229 25.61 16.95 -21.97
C SER A 229 26.91 16.15 -21.73
N ASN A 230 26.86 14.82 -21.85
CA ASN A 230 28.00 13.90 -21.74
C ASN A 230 28.38 13.34 -23.11
#